data_AF-A0A7U9XPS5-F1
#
_entry.id   AF-A0A7U9XPS5-F1
#
_cell.length_a   1.000
_cell.length_b   1.000
_cell.length_c   1.000
_cell.angle_alpha   90.00
_cell.angle_beta   90.00
_cell.angle_gamma   90.00
#
_symmetry.space_group_name_H-M   'P 1'
#
loop_
_entity.id
_entity.type
_entity.pdbx_description
1 polymer ?
#
loop_
_entity_poly.entity_id
_entity_poly.type
_entity_poly.pdbx_seq_one_letter_code
_entity_poly.pdbx_strand_id
1 'polypeptide(L)' 'MKTLTEKDLTLEEIYLICQCSATEPKGVINELQEYLETAEPDMAELITRTIKKAELLTCEEIETMKSYPVE' A
#
# COMPACT_ATOMS: atom_id res chain seq x y z
N MET A 1 -22.69 -14.14 -6.78
CA MET A 1 -21.34 -13.74 -7.23
C MET A 1 -20.73 -12.95 -6.10
N LYS A 2 -19.73 -13.53 -5.42
CA LYS A 2 -19.08 -12.88 -4.27
C LYS A 2 -18.29 -11.69 -4.82
N THR A 3 -18.64 -10.50 -4.37
CA THR A 3 -17.94 -9.25 -4.66
C THR A 3 -16.45 -9.43 -4.41
N LEU A 4 -15.63 -9.18 -5.44
CA LEU A 4 -14.17 -9.06 -5.31
C LEU A 4 -13.91 -7.97 -4.27
N THR A 5 -13.40 -8.40 -3.13
CA THR A 5 -13.21 -7.59 -1.93
C THR A 5 -12.25 -6.45 -2.23
N GLU A 6 -12.55 -5.25 -1.73
CA GLU A 6 -11.83 -3.97 -1.93
C GLU A 6 -10.31 -3.99 -1.61
N LYS A 7 -9.76 -5.15 -1.22
CA LYS A 7 -8.37 -5.39 -0.83
C LYS A 7 -7.48 -5.98 -1.93
N ASP A 8 -7.98 -6.27 -3.13
CA ASP A 8 -7.16 -6.85 -4.21
C ASP A 8 -6.04 -5.87 -4.63
N LEU A 9 -4.91 -5.95 -3.93
CA LEU A 9 -3.71 -5.16 -4.18
C LEU A 9 -3.01 -5.69 -5.44
N THR A 10 -2.57 -4.79 -6.31
CA THR A 10 -1.68 -5.14 -7.41
C THR A 10 -0.26 -5.31 -6.91
N LEU A 11 0.61 -5.92 -7.72
CA LEU A 11 2.01 -6.07 -7.36
C LEU A 11 2.67 -4.71 -7.12
N GLU A 12 2.37 -3.69 -7.93
CA GLU A 12 2.92 -2.34 -7.77
C GLU A 12 2.50 -1.71 -6.44
N GLU A 13 1.26 -1.94 -6.00
CA GLU A 13 0.76 -1.44 -4.72
C GLU A 13 1.43 -2.17 -3.54
N ILE A 14 1.64 -3.48 -3.66
CA ILE A 14 2.39 -4.26 -2.67
C ILE A 14 3.84 -3.74 -2.61
N TYR A 15 4.47 -3.49 -3.75
CA TYR A 15 5.83 -2.94 -3.80
C TYR A 15 5.91 -1.59 -3.10
N LEU A 16 4.94 -0.69 -3.31
CA LEU A 16 4.89 0.60 -2.61
C LEU A 16 4.79 0.42 -1.09
N ILE A 17 3.94 -0.49 -0.61
CA ILE A 17 3.83 -0.81 0.82
C ILE A 17 5.16 -1.37 1.36
N CYS A 18 5.84 -2.23 0.59
CA CYS A 18 7.13 -2.79 0.98
C CYS A 18 8.26 -1.75 1.07
N GLN A 19 8.19 -0.65 0.30
CA GLN A 19 9.15 0.45 0.39
C GLN A 19 8.95 1.33 1.63
N CYS A 20 7.76 1.29 2.26
CA CYS A 20 7.51 2.04 3.48
C CYS A 20 8.31 1.43 4.65
N SER A 21 8.73 2.23 5.62
CA SER A 21 9.42 1.78 6.83
C SER A 21 8.44 1.27 7.89
N ALA A 22 7.26 1.88 7.99
CA ALA A 22 6.23 1.56 8.97
C ALA A 22 5.63 0.16 8.80
N THR A 23 5.37 -0.52 9.92
CA THR A 23 4.77 -1.87 9.94
C THR A 23 3.29 -1.87 10.31
N GLU A 24 2.71 -0.70 10.57
CA GLU A 24 1.29 -0.53 10.85
C GLU A 24 0.59 0.29 9.75
N PRO A 25 -0.71 0.03 9.48
CA PRO A 25 -1.44 0.68 8.38
C PRO A 25 -1.37 2.21 8.42
N LYS A 26 -1.52 2.81 9.60
CA LYS A 26 -1.48 4.26 9.76
C LYS A 26 -0.12 4.85 9.39
N GLY A 27 0.97 4.20 9.79
CA GLY A 27 2.32 4.65 9.45
C GLY A 27 2.59 4.51 7.95
N VAL A 28 2.14 3.41 7.33
CA VAL A 28 2.23 3.20 5.88
C VAL A 28 1.46 4.28 5.13
N ILE A 29 0.23 4.61 5.55
CA ILE A 29 -0.57 5.68 4.94
C ILE A 29 0.15 7.02 5.03
N ASN A 30 0.75 7.36 6.18
CA ASN A 30 1.47 8.62 6.34
C ASN A 30 2.67 8.72 5.38
N GLU A 31 3.48 7.65 5.27
CA GLU A 31 4.62 7.64 4.35
C GLU A 31 4.18 7.74 2.88
N LEU A 32 3.10 7.04 2.51
CA LEU A 32 2.52 7.15 1.17
C LEU A 32 1.99 8.56 0.89
N GLN A 33 1.43 9.26 1.87
CA GLN A 33 1.03 10.65 1.73
C GLN A 33 2.24 11.56 1.50
N GLU A 34 3.36 11.32 2.17
CA GLU A 34 4.61 12.06 1.91
C GLU A 34 5.10 11.82 0.48
N TYR A 35 5.06 10.58 -0.03
CA TYR A 35 5.42 10.29 -1.42
C TYR A 35 4.49 10.95 -2.43
N LEU A 36 3.21 11.08 -2.09
CA LEU A 36 2.20 11.70 -2.95
C LEU A 36 2.50 13.19 -3.21
N GLU A 37 3.09 13.91 -2.26
CA GLU A 37 3.37 15.35 -2.38
C GLU A 37 4.31 15.69 -3.55
N THR A 38 5.17 14.74 -3.94
CA THR A 38 6.17 14.93 -5.00
C THR A 38 5.97 13.99 -6.19
N ALA A 39 4.89 13.21 -6.22
CA ALA A 39 4.66 12.21 -7.26
C ALA A 39 4.19 12.84 -8.58
N GLU A 40 4.73 12.35 -9.69
CA GLU A 40 4.17 12.58 -11.03
C GLU A 40 2.74 12.01 -11.13
N PRO A 41 1.88 12.54 -12.02
CA PRO A 41 0.45 12.20 -12.04
C PRO A 41 0.11 10.70 -12.04
N ASP A 42 0.81 9.89 -12.84
CA ASP A 42 0.57 8.45 -12.92
C ASP A 42 0.91 7.73 -11.60
N MET A 43 2.01 8.13 -10.95
CA MET A 43 2.41 7.61 -9.64
C MET A 43 1.48 8.12 -8.54
N ALA A 44 1.02 9.36 -8.63
CA ALA A 44 0.08 9.93 -7.68
C ALA A 44 -1.25 9.16 -7.66
N GLU A 45 -1.74 8.72 -8.82
CA GLU A 45 -2.93 7.87 -8.93
C GLU A 45 -2.72 6.51 -8.23
N LEU A 46 -1.58 5.86 -8.51
CA LEU A 46 -1.22 4.59 -7.89
C LEU A 46 -1.11 4.72 -6.35
N ILE A 47 -0.42 5.75 -5.86
CA ILE A 47 -0.27 6.01 -4.43
C ILE A 47 -1.62 6.28 -3.78
N THR A 48 -2.46 7.11 -4.40
CA THR A 48 -3.81 7.41 -3.90
C THR A 48 -4.67 6.16 -3.79
N ARG A 49 -4.62 5.26 -4.78
CA ARG A 49 -5.33 3.99 -4.75
C ARG A 49 -4.78 3.06 -3.67
N THR A 50 -3.46 3.03 -3.51
CA THR A 50 -2.78 2.24 -2.46
C THR A 50 -3.19 2.71 -1.07
N ILE A 51 -3.24 4.01 -0.81
CA ILE A 51 -3.68 4.60 0.47
C ILE A 51 -5.08 4.11 0.84
N LYS A 52 -6.04 4.20 -0.09
CA LYS A 52 -7.43 3.75 0.14
C LYS A 52 -7.52 2.26 0.50
N LYS A 53 -6.67 1.43 -0.11
CA LYS A 53 -6.61 0.00 0.21
C LYS A 53 -5.92 -0.23 1.56
N ALA A 54 -4.88 0.54 1.86
CA ALA A 54 -4.13 0.47 3.12
C ALA A 54 -5.00 0.79 4.34
N GLU A 55 -6.01 1.65 4.21
CA GLU A 55 -7.01 1.92 5.26
C GLU A 55 -7.77 0.67 5.72
N LEU A 56 -7.85 -0.36 4.87
CA LEU A 56 -8.56 -1.61 5.16
C LEU A 56 -7.62 -2.71 5.67
N LEU A 57 -6.31 -2.49 5.68
CA LEU A 57 -5.32 -3.50 6.04
C LEU A 57 -5.15 -3.63 7.55
N THR A 58 -4.77 -4.82 7.99
CA THR A 58 -4.30 -5.07 9.35
C THR A 58 -2.77 -5.01 9.43
N CYS A 59 -2.20 -4.87 10.63
CA CYS A 59 -0.75 -4.95 10.81
C CYS A 59 -0.19 -6.30 10.34
N GLU A 60 -0.90 -7.41 10.57
CA GLU A 60 -0.48 -8.75 10.13
C GLU A 60 -0.42 -8.85 8.59
N GLU A 61 -1.37 -8.24 7.89
CA GLU A 61 -1.36 -8.19 6.41
C GLU A 61 -0.16 -7.38 5.90
N ILE A 62 0.15 -6.23 6.53
CA ILE A 62 1.33 -5.41 6.21
C ILE A 62 2.63 -6.18 6.46
N GLU A 63 2.75 -6.85 7.60
CA GLU A 63 3.93 -7.67 7.94
C GLU A 63 4.11 -8.84 6.96
N THR A 64 3.00 -9.46 6.54
CA THR A 64 3.01 -10.54 5.54
C THR A 64 3.56 -10.04 4.20
N MET A 65 3.12 -8.86 3.74
CA MET A 65 3.62 -8.25 2.50
C MET A 65 5.11 -7.92 2.60
N LYS A 66 5.56 -7.36 3.72
CA LYS A 66 6.97 -7.01 3.95
C LYS A 66 7.89 -8.21 4.11
N SER A 67 7.34 -9.35 4.49
CA SER A 67 8.08 -10.61 4.60
C SER A 67 8.16 -11.36 3.26
N TYR A 68 7.53 -10.84 2.20
CA TYR A 68 7.57 -11.44 0.88
C TYR A 68 8.99 -11.32 0.29
N PRO A 69 9.62 -12.42 -0.14
CA PRO A 69 10.96 -12.38 -0.71
C PRO A 69 10.93 -11.56 -2.00
N VAL A 70 11.60 -10.42 -1.98
CA VAL A 70 11.92 -9.68 -3.21
C VAL A 70 13.18 -10.33 -3.78
N GLU A 71 13.00 -11.32 -4.65
CA GLU A 71 14.10 -11.96 -5.41
C GLU A 71 14.77 -10.99 -6.39
#